data_AF-A0AAD4D3I3-F1
#
_entry.id   AF-A0AAD4D3I3-F1
#
_cell.length_a   1.000
_cell.length_b   1.000
_cell.length_c   1.000
_cell.angle_alpha   90.00
_cell.angle_beta   90.00
_cell.angle_gamma   90.00
#
_symmetry.space_group_name_H-M   'P 1'
#
loop_
_entity.id
_entity.type
_entity.pdbx_description
1 polymer ?
#
loop_
_entity_poly.entity_id
_entity_poly.type
_entity_poly.pdbx_seq_one_letter_code
_entity_poly.pdbx_strand_id
1 'polypeptide(L)'
;MSASFIDAIVKAENTEQRQAAADALAAFAKSEGLVKSVAIIESLSPLLENKKSVPHREGALLALSSLANTFGQAGEPFLIPQMPKVFELYSDKMVVVRDAASVASKAIMSLPTRYAVRLLLPVIFHAIKESKWHSKIGALDILSGLTFSAPQQISAALSDIIPIVSETMWDSKPEVRDQATKTITDCFNVVGNPDLISSIPYLVGCINRPEEAAECIHQLAATTFVTTVEEPTLAIMCPLLVRGLAERTPSIQHQVVIIAYTVSATEVLEVLKAKAAFVKEDAFSAALLAYVSTLCAELIASRNFEKDAWVASIVPYLAVV
;
A
#
# COMPACT_ATOMS: atom_id res chain seq x y z
N MET A 1 25.02 23.52 -24.43
CA MET A 1 25.90 23.13 -23.31
C MET A 1 25.38 21.92 -22.56
N SER A 2 24.08 21.78 -22.24
CA SER A 2 23.54 20.52 -21.71
C SER A 2 23.79 19.29 -22.62
N ALA A 3 23.69 19.48 -23.94
CA ALA A 3 23.94 18.43 -24.93
C ALA A 3 25.38 17.84 -24.87
N SER A 4 26.39 18.61 -24.47
CA SER A 4 27.77 18.07 -24.36
C SER A 4 27.94 17.17 -23.15
N PHE A 5 27.22 17.43 -22.06
CA PHE A 5 27.22 16.55 -20.88
C PHE A 5 26.46 15.24 -21.15
N ILE A 6 25.35 15.33 -21.88
CA ILE A 6 24.60 14.12 -22.31
C ILE A 6 25.45 13.27 -23.25
N ASP A 7 26.17 13.91 -24.19
CA ASP A 7 27.10 13.21 -25.07
C ASP A 7 28.25 12.54 -24.29
N ALA A 8 28.76 13.18 -23.23
CA ALA A 8 29.76 12.60 -22.35
C ALA A 8 29.22 11.38 -21.57
N ILE A 9 27.97 11.43 -21.08
CA ILE A 9 27.30 10.29 -20.44
C ILE A 9 27.16 9.12 -21.43
N VAL A 10 26.76 9.41 -22.66
CA VAL A 10 26.50 8.40 -23.69
C VAL A 10 27.80 7.75 -24.19
N LYS A 11 28.88 8.52 -24.31
CA LYS A 11 30.17 8.06 -24.85
C LYS A 11 31.11 7.45 -23.80
N ALA A 12 30.83 7.62 -22.52
CA ALA A 12 31.65 7.05 -21.46
C ALA A 12 31.74 5.51 -21.57
N GLU A 13 32.94 4.97 -21.36
CA GLU A 13 33.24 3.55 -21.59
C GLU A 13 32.80 2.70 -20.41
N ASN A 14 32.95 3.22 -19.18
CA ASN A 14 32.69 2.51 -17.93
C ASN A 14 31.64 3.23 -17.05
N THR A 15 31.01 2.49 -16.14
CA THR A 15 30.01 3.00 -15.19
C THR A 15 30.54 4.16 -14.34
N GLU A 16 31.79 4.11 -13.90
CA GLU A 16 32.41 5.19 -13.11
C GLU A 16 32.50 6.51 -13.90
N GLN A 17 32.89 6.42 -15.17
CA GLN A 17 32.95 7.59 -16.06
C GLN A 17 31.54 8.14 -16.35
N ARG A 18 30.55 7.25 -16.49
CA ARG A 18 29.13 7.66 -16.63
C ARG A 18 28.64 8.37 -15.39
N GLN A 19 28.97 7.86 -14.20
CA GLN A 19 28.62 8.48 -12.92
C GLN A 19 29.26 9.87 -12.80
N ALA A 20 30.56 10.00 -13.07
CA ALA A 20 31.23 11.30 -13.05
C ALA A 20 30.61 12.31 -14.03
N ALA A 21 30.22 11.85 -15.23
CA ALA A 21 29.53 12.69 -16.21
C ALA A 21 28.11 13.08 -15.75
N ALA A 22 27.39 12.16 -15.08
CA ALA A 22 26.09 12.42 -14.47
C ALA A 22 26.18 13.45 -13.33
N ASP A 23 27.20 13.35 -12.48
CA ASP A 23 27.45 14.31 -11.40
C ASP A 23 27.81 15.70 -11.96
N ALA A 24 28.61 15.75 -13.03
CA ALA A 24 28.92 17.00 -13.73
C ALA A 24 27.67 17.64 -14.36
N LEU A 25 26.78 16.82 -14.97
CA LEU A 25 25.50 17.30 -15.49
C LEU A 25 24.63 17.87 -14.35
N ALA A 26 24.57 17.20 -13.21
CA ALA A 26 23.78 17.66 -12.07
C ALA A 26 24.33 18.97 -11.47
N ALA A 27 25.65 19.11 -11.35
CA ALA A 27 26.30 20.34 -10.93
C ALA A 27 26.02 21.50 -11.90
N PHE A 28 26.09 21.24 -13.22
CA PHE A 28 25.72 22.22 -14.24
C PHE A 28 24.25 22.64 -14.12
N ALA A 29 23.34 21.68 -14.00
CA ALA A 29 21.91 21.92 -13.81
C ALA A 29 21.65 22.82 -12.58
N LYS A 30 22.37 22.58 -11.46
CA LYS A 30 22.28 23.43 -10.27
C LYS A 30 22.72 24.87 -10.53
N SER A 31 23.78 25.08 -11.32
CA SER A 31 24.26 26.43 -11.68
C SER A 31 23.32 27.21 -12.60
N GLU A 32 22.62 26.53 -13.51
CA GLU A 32 21.64 27.14 -14.42
C GLU A 32 20.29 27.43 -13.74
N GLY A 33 20.03 26.78 -12.60
CA GLY A 33 18.80 26.89 -11.84
C GLY A 33 17.73 25.87 -12.25
N LEU A 34 16.78 25.66 -11.33
CA LEU A 34 15.79 24.58 -11.39
C LEU A 34 14.89 24.64 -12.64
N VAL A 35 14.44 25.84 -13.04
CA VAL A 35 13.52 26.02 -14.18
C VAL A 35 14.18 25.62 -15.51
N LYS A 36 15.46 25.92 -15.70
CA LYS A 36 16.20 25.52 -16.90
C LYS A 36 16.57 24.03 -16.89
N SER A 37 16.60 23.43 -15.69
CA SER A 37 16.91 22.01 -15.51
C SER A 37 15.77 21.08 -15.94
N VAL A 38 14.56 21.61 -16.11
CA VAL A 38 13.42 20.86 -16.65
C VAL A 38 13.72 20.33 -18.05
N ALA A 39 14.24 21.18 -18.94
CA ALA A 39 14.62 20.78 -20.29
C ALA A 39 15.74 19.72 -20.29
N ILE A 40 16.60 19.73 -19.27
CA ILE A 40 17.64 18.71 -19.09
C ILE A 40 16.98 17.37 -18.74
N ILE A 41 16.07 17.34 -17.77
CA ILE A 41 15.34 16.12 -17.37
C ILE A 41 14.52 15.56 -18.54
N GLU A 42 13.82 16.42 -19.29
CA GLU A 42 13.08 16.03 -20.50
C GLU A 42 13.98 15.43 -21.58
N SER A 43 15.22 15.92 -21.72
CA SER A 43 16.18 15.37 -22.67
C SER A 43 16.75 14.00 -22.26
N LEU A 44 16.63 13.59 -20.98
CA LEU A 44 17.01 12.26 -20.51
C LEU A 44 15.92 11.21 -20.78
N SER A 45 14.65 11.63 -20.83
CA SER A 45 13.51 10.77 -21.14
C SER A 45 13.67 9.88 -22.39
N PRO A 46 14.10 10.39 -23.56
CA PRO A 46 14.32 9.56 -24.75
C PRO A 46 15.50 8.58 -24.61
N LEU A 47 16.47 8.86 -23.72
CA LEU A 47 17.60 7.97 -23.47
C LEU A 47 17.17 6.74 -22.66
N LEU A 48 16.24 6.91 -21.70
CA LEU A 48 15.64 5.83 -20.92
C LEU A 48 14.90 4.83 -21.82
N GLU A 49 14.24 5.33 -22.87
CA GLU A 49 13.46 4.51 -23.81
C GLU A 49 14.31 3.84 -24.90
N ASN A 50 15.60 4.18 -25.00
CA ASN A 50 16.47 3.65 -26.04
C ASN A 50 16.86 2.18 -25.77
N LYS A 51 16.01 1.27 -26.24
CA LYS A 51 16.20 -0.19 -26.13
C LYS A 51 17.48 -0.70 -26.81
N LYS A 52 18.05 0.04 -27.76
CA LYS A 52 19.23 -0.40 -28.53
C LYS A 52 20.54 -0.19 -27.77
N SER A 53 20.60 0.80 -26.89
CA SER A 53 21.86 1.19 -26.24
C SER A 53 21.78 1.10 -24.72
N VAL A 54 22.52 0.14 -24.17
CA VAL A 54 22.65 -0.06 -22.72
C VAL A 54 23.28 1.17 -22.04
N PRO A 55 24.38 1.78 -22.56
CA PRO A 55 24.97 2.98 -21.97
C PRO A 55 24.02 4.17 -21.85
N HIS A 56 23.07 4.32 -22.79
CA HIS A 56 22.11 5.42 -22.75
C HIS A 56 21.15 5.26 -21.57
N ARG A 57 20.61 4.05 -21.37
CA ARG A 57 19.65 3.77 -20.30
C ARG A 57 20.31 3.84 -18.94
N GLU A 58 21.47 3.20 -18.79
CA GLU A 58 22.28 3.28 -17.56
C GLU A 58 22.65 4.72 -17.23
N GLY A 59 23.25 5.44 -18.19
CA GLY A 59 23.69 6.81 -17.98
C GLY A 59 22.55 7.78 -17.63
N ALA A 60 21.38 7.62 -18.25
CA ALA A 60 20.21 8.42 -17.92
C ALA A 60 19.69 8.15 -16.50
N LEU A 61 19.73 6.90 -16.02
CA LEU A 61 19.35 6.56 -14.64
C LEU A 61 20.34 7.14 -13.62
N LEU A 62 21.64 7.05 -13.89
CA LEU A 62 22.67 7.67 -13.04
C LEU A 62 22.53 9.19 -13.01
N ALA A 63 22.20 9.81 -14.15
CA ALA A 63 21.89 11.23 -14.23
C ALA A 63 20.66 11.59 -13.38
N LEU A 64 19.56 10.83 -13.46
CA LEU A 64 18.39 11.05 -12.60
C LEU A 64 18.73 10.94 -11.11
N SER A 65 19.54 9.94 -10.72
CA SER A 65 20.01 9.80 -9.34
C SER A 65 20.83 11.00 -8.87
N SER A 66 21.78 11.45 -9.70
CA SER A 66 22.66 12.58 -9.39
C SER A 66 21.89 13.90 -9.31
N LEU A 67 20.90 14.09 -10.19
CA LEU A 67 19.98 15.24 -10.16
C LEU A 67 19.11 15.22 -8.89
N ALA A 68 18.58 14.06 -8.49
CA ALA A 68 17.82 13.91 -7.25
C ALA A 68 18.66 14.34 -6.03
N ASN A 69 19.88 13.82 -5.90
CA ASN A 69 20.78 14.16 -4.79
C ASN A 69 21.19 15.64 -4.80
N THR A 70 21.31 16.26 -5.97
CA THR A 70 21.79 17.64 -6.11
C THR A 70 20.71 18.67 -5.82
N PHE A 71 19.48 18.45 -6.29
CA PHE A 71 18.35 19.36 -6.10
C PHE A 71 17.59 19.13 -4.79
N GLY A 72 17.68 17.94 -4.20
CA GLY A 72 16.88 17.57 -3.04
C GLY A 72 15.38 17.75 -3.31
N GLN A 73 14.63 18.16 -2.30
CA GLN A 73 13.16 18.32 -2.38
C GLN A 73 12.70 19.25 -3.52
N ALA A 74 13.52 20.21 -3.96
CA ALA A 74 13.17 21.08 -5.08
C ALA A 74 13.05 20.33 -6.43
N GLY A 75 13.70 19.17 -6.57
CA GLY A 75 13.64 18.32 -7.76
C GLY A 75 12.36 17.47 -7.85
N GLU A 76 11.60 17.36 -6.77
CA GLU A 76 10.40 16.52 -6.63
C GLU A 76 9.41 16.63 -7.81
N PRO A 77 8.93 17.82 -8.22
CA PRO A 77 7.92 17.94 -9.27
C PRO A 77 8.40 17.51 -10.65
N PHE A 78 9.71 17.44 -10.88
CA PHE A 78 10.29 17.11 -12.18
C PHE A 78 10.78 15.67 -12.25
N LEU A 79 11.20 15.10 -11.12
CA LEU A 79 11.75 13.76 -11.05
C LEU A 79 10.69 12.70 -10.76
N ILE A 80 9.67 12.99 -9.95
CA ILE A 80 8.56 12.04 -9.70
C ILE A 80 7.85 11.60 -10.99
N PRO A 81 7.55 12.49 -11.96
CA PRO A 81 6.95 12.08 -13.24
C PRO A 81 7.78 11.08 -14.06
N GLN A 82 9.08 10.93 -13.77
CA GLN A 82 9.94 9.96 -14.45
C GLN A 82 9.83 8.54 -13.83
N MET A 83 9.22 8.40 -12.65
CA MET A 83 9.12 7.12 -11.94
C MET A 83 8.49 5.97 -12.74
N PRO A 84 7.44 6.16 -13.56
CA PRO A 84 6.93 5.08 -14.41
C PRO A 84 8.02 4.47 -15.31
N LYS A 85 8.86 5.31 -15.93
CA LYS A 85 9.96 4.86 -16.79
C LYS A 85 11.06 4.16 -15.99
N VAL A 86 11.35 4.64 -14.78
CA VAL A 86 12.31 3.99 -13.88
C VAL A 86 11.80 2.59 -13.51
N PHE A 87 10.52 2.43 -13.20
CA PHE A 87 9.91 1.12 -12.92
C PHE A 87 9.98 0.17 -14.11
N GLU A 88 9.82 0.63 -15.34
CA GLU A 88 10.01 -0.22 -16.52
C GLU A 88 11.44 -0.77 -16.62
N LEU A 89 12.44 0.05 -16.26
CA LEU A 89 13.87 -0.30 -16.34
C LEU A 89 14.34 -1.25 -15.25
N TYR A 90 13.58 -1.44 -14.17
CA TYR A 90 13.80 -2.55 -13.24
C TYR A 90 13.72 -3.91 -13.92
N SER A 91 13.03 -4.00 -15.07
CA SER A 91 12.89 -5.23 -15.84
C SER A 91 13.75 -5.25 -17.12
N ASP A 92 14.81 -4.43 -17.17
CA ASP A 92 15.79 -4.47 -18.25
C ASP A 92 16.54 -5.81 -18.29
N LYS A 93 17.00 -6.20 -19.48
CA LYS A 93 17.78 -7.42 -19.68
C LYS A 93 19.14 -7.35 -18.97
N MET A 94 19.75 -6.17 -18.96
CA MET A 94 21.09 -5.97 -18.40
C MET A 94 21.03 -5.66 -16.91
N VAL A 95 21.83 -6.40 -16.13
CA VAL A 95 21.94 -6.23 -14.66
C VAL A 95 22.32 -4.80 -14.30
N VAL A 96 23.32 -4.24 -15.00
CA VAL A 96 23.84 -2.88 -14.77
C VAL A 96 22.74 -1.81 -14.86
N VAL A 97 21.78 -1.96 -15.79
CA VAL A 97 20.65 -1.03 -15.94
C VAL A 97 19.64 -1.21 -14.80
N ARG A 98 19.40 -2.44 -14.35
CA ARG A 98 18.52 -2.71 -13.21
C ARG A 98 19.09 -2.15 -11.91
N ASP A 99 20.41 -2.29 -11.70
CA ASP A 99 21.10 -1.75 -10.54
C ASP A 99 21.04 -0.21 -10.55
N ALA A 100 21.30 0.41 -11.71
CA ALA A 100 21.16 1.85 -11.89
C ALA A 100 19.70 2.33 -11.65
N ALA A 101 18.70 1.53 -12.03
CA ALA A 101 17.29 1.86 -11.79
C ALA A 101 16.95 1.80 -10.29
N SER A 102 17.52 0.85 -9.56
CA SER A 102 17.40 0.76 -8.10
C SER A 102 18.05 1.95 -7.39
N VAL A 103 19.22 2.40 -7.87
CA VAL A 103 19.90 3.58 -7.32
C VAL A 103 19.12 4.86 -7.64
N ALA A 104 18.63 5.00 -8.87
CA ALA A 104 17.84 6.16 -9.30
C ALA A 104 16.52 6.26 -8.53
N SER A 105 15.78 5.15 -8.41
CA SER A 105 14.51 5.13 -7.70
C SER A 105 14.68 5.50 -6.23
N LYS A 106 15.66 4.93 -5.52
CA LYS A 106 15.93 5.26 -4.10
C LYS A 106 16.31 6.73 -3.92
N ALA A 107 17.12 7.28 -4.83
CA ALA A 107 17.44 8.70 -4.81
C ALA A 107 16.20 9.57 -5.03
N ILE A 108 15.35 9.25 -6.02
CA ILE A 108 14.10 9.99 -6.27
C ILE A 108 13.12 9.84 -5.10
N MET A 109 13.08 8.69 -4.43
CA MET A 109 12.22 8.42 -3.27
C MET A 109 12.72 9.01 -1.95
N SER A 110 13.94 9.56 -1.93
CA SER A 110 14.42 10.40 -0.83
C SER A 110 13.92 11.85 -0.90
N LEU A 111 13.38 12.25 -2.06
CA LEU A 111 12.88 13.60 -2.32
C LEU A 111 11.46 13.89 -1.83
N PRO A 112 10.48 12.95 -1.89
CA PRO A 112 9.08 13.32 -1.75
C PRO A 112 8.80 13.92 -0.38
N THR A 113 8.28 15.14 -0.40
CA THR A 113 7.57 15.71 0.73
C THR A 113 6.28 14.92 0.98
N ARG A 114 5.76 15.02 2.20
CA ARG A 114 4.50 14.37 2.63
C ARG A 114 3.32 14.56 1.67
N TYR A 115 3.34 15.57 0.80
CA TYR A 115 2.26 15.86 -0.15
C TYR A 115 2.36 15.05 -1.45
N ALA A 116 3.57 14.70 -1.90
CA ALA A 116 3.78 13.94 -3.13
C ALA A 116 3.39 12.47 -3.02
N VAL A 117 3.36 11.91 -1.80
CA VAL A 117 3.07 10.48 -1.58
C VAL A 117 1.73 10.10 -2.20
N ARG A 118 0.71 10.96 -2.09
CA ARG A 118 -0.61 10.72 -2.70
C ARG A 118 -0.57 10.66 -4.24
N LEU A 119 0.32 11.40 -4.88
CA LEU A 119 0.51 11.38 -6.33
C LEU A 119 1.34 10.17 -6.79
N LEU A 120 2.24 9.72 -5.91
CA LEU A 120 3.14 8.61 -6.17
C LEU A 120 2.46 7.24 -5.99
N LEU A 121 1.54 7.10 -5.03
CA LEU A 121 0.85 5.84 -4.75
C LEU A 121 0.17 5.23 -5.99
N PRO A 122 -0.59 5.97 -6.83
CA PRO A 122 -1.15 5.41 -8.06
C PRO A 122 -0.09 4.85 -9.03
N VAL A 123 1.07 5.51 -9.13
CA VAL A 123 2.18 5.06 -9.97
C VAL A 123 2.78 3.77 -9.43
N ILE A 124 2.98 3.68 -8.11
CA ILE A 124 3.44 2.47 -7.44
C ILE A 124 2.43 1.33 -7.62
N PHE A 125 1.15 1.58 -7.42
CA PHE A 125 0.09 0.59 -7.57
C PHE A 125 0.02 0.03 -8.99
N HIS A 126 0.15 0.89 -10.00
CA HIS A 126 0.25 0.45 -11.38
C HIS A 126 1.49 -0.43 -11.61
N ALA A 127 2.64 -0.05 -11.06
CA ALA A 127 3.87 -0.84 -11.17
C ALA A 127 3.74 -2.21 -10.49
N ILE A 128 3.05 -2.31 -9.35
CA ILE A 128 2.80 -3.56 -8.64
C ILE A 128 1.87 -4.49 -9.45
N LYS A 129 0.80 -3.95 -10.05
CA LYS A 129 -0.21 -4.75 -10.76
C LYS A 129 0.24 -5.22 -12.14
N GLU A 130 0.70 -4.30 -12.98
CA GLU A 130 0.82 -4.52 -14.43
C GLU A 130 2.24 -4.83 -14.91
N SER A 131 3.24 -4.80 -14.01
CA SER A 131 4.64 -4.93 -14.42
C SER A 131 5.20 -6.35 -14.23
N LYS A 132 6.37 -6.58 -14.82
CA LYS A 132 7.14 -7.82 -14.64
C LYS A 132 7.69 -7.90 -13.21
N TRP A 133 8.01 -9.12 -12.78
CA TRP A 133 8.34 -9.43 -11.39
C TRP A 133 9.46 -8.57 -10.76
N HIS A 134 10.51 -8.20 -11.50
CA HIS A 134 11.56 -7.30 -10.98
C HIS A 134 11.02 -5.89 -10.69
N SER A 135 10.17 -5.35 -11.57
CA SER A 135 9.53 -4.06 -11.37
C SER A 135 8.54 -4.09 -10.21
N LYS A 136 7.83 -5.21 -10.01
CA LYS A 136 6.98 -5.41 -8.83
C LYS A 136 7.80 -5.36 -7.54
N ILE A 137 8.93 -6.08 -7.48
CA ILE A 137 9.84 -6.04 -6.32
C ILE A 137 10.33 -4.61 -6.06
N GLY A 138 10.77 -3.90 -7.11
CA GLY A 138 11.19 -2.50 -6.98
C GLY A 138 10.10 -1.58 -6.45
N ALA A 139 8.86 -1.72 -6.94
CA ALA A 139 7.72 -0.93 -6.48
C ALA A 139 7.34 -1.25 -5.02
N LEU A 140 7.39 -2.53 -4.63
CA LEU A 140 7.17 -2.96 -3.25
C LEU A 140 8.27 -2.46 -2.30
N ASP A 141 9.54 -2.50 -2.70
CA ASP A 141 10.67 -1.96 -1.92
C ASP A 141 10.53 -0.46 -1.67
N ILE A 142 10.08 0.28 -2.70
CA ILE A 142 9.78 1.71 -2.57
C ILE A 142 8.60 1.95 -1.62
N LEU A 143 7.52 1.18 -1.76
CA LEU A 143 6.37 1.29 -0.86
C LEU A 143 6.75 1.02 0.60
N SER A 144 7.57 -0.01 0.85
CA SER A 144 8.16 -0.29 2.16
C SER A 144 9.01 0.89 2.65
N GLY A 145 9.83 1.50 1.79
CA GLY A 145 10.59 2.72 2.14
C GLY A 145 9.71 3.89 2.59
N LEU A 146 8.54 4.07 1.96
CA LEU A 146 7.58 5.13 2.33
C LEU A 146 6.95 4.92 3.71
N THR A 147 6.92 3.69 4.24
CA THR A 147 6.45 3.43 5.61
C THR A 147 7.32 4.14 6.65
N PHE A 148 8.60 4.34 6.37
CA PHE A 148 9.54 5.03 7.25
C PHE A 148 9.58 6.54 7.01
N SER A 149 9.55 6.98 5.75
CA SER A 149 9.67 8.40 5.41
C SER A 149 8.35 9.17 5.50
N ALA A 150 7.22 8.50 5.30
CA ALA A 150 5.88 9.10 5.28
C ALA A 150 4.81 8.20 5.96
N PRO A 151 5.02 7.78 7.23
CA PRO A 151 4.12 6.84 7.91
C PRO A 151 2.67 7.32 7.96
N GLN A 152 2.42 8.61 8.24
CA GLN A 152 1.06 9.13 8.32
C GLN A 152 0.30 9.02 6.99
N GLN A 153 0.98 9.25 5.88
CA GLN A 153 0.39 9.17 4.53
C GLN A 153 0.10 7.72 4.15
N ILE A 154 0.99 6.80 4.53
CA ILE A 154 0.78 5.36 4.31
C ILE A 154 -0.38 4.86 5.17
N SER A 155 -0.45 5.26 6.45
CA SER A 155 -1.55 4.92 7.36
C SER A 155 -2.91 5.31 6.78
N ALA A 156 -3.03 6.55 6.29
CA ALA A 156 -4.25 7.06 5.67
C ALA A 156 -4.61 6.38 4.33
N ALA A 157 -3.65 5.73 3.67
CA ALA A 157 -3.85 5.04 2.40
C ALA A 157 -3.95 3.51 2.54
N LEU A 158 -3.97 2.97 3.77
CA LEU A 158 -3.97 1.52 4.00
C LEU A 158 -5.15 0.81 3.35
N SER A 159 -6.33 1.42 3.33
CA SER A 159 -7.53 0.87 2.70
C SER A 159 -7.33 0.60 1.19
N ASP A 160 -6.53 1.41 0.51
CA ASP A 160 -6.16 1.24 -0.90
C ASP A 160 -4.95 0.33 -1.09
N ILE A 161 -3.97 0.38 -0.18
CA ILE A 161 -2.73 -0.41 -0.24
C ILE A 161 -3.01 -1.89 -0.02
N ILE A 162 -3.80 -2.23 1.00
CA ILE A 162 -3.99 -3.59 1.48
C ILE A 162 -4.49 -4.53 0.37
N PRO A 163 -5.56 -4.21 -0.39
CA PRO A 163 -6.04 -5.09 -1.46
C PRO A 163 -4.96 -5.40 -2.51
N ILE A 164 -4.15 -4.40 -2.86
CA ILE A 164 -3.15 -4.50 -3.93
C ILE A 164 -1.96 -5.34 -3.49
N VAL A 165 -1.44 -5.09 -2.28
CA VAL A 165 -0.29 -5.83 -1.77
C VAL A 165 -0.70 -7.26 -1.39
N SER A 166 -1.90 -7.44 -0.83
CA SER A 166 -2.44 -8.77 -0.47
C SER A 166 -2.60 -9.66 -1.70
N GLU A 167 -3.09 -9.13 -2.83
CA GLU A 167 -3.15 -9.87 -4.10
C GLU A 167 -1.73 -10.28 -4.57
N THR A 168 -0.76 -9.39 -4.39
CA THR A 168 0.63 -9.64 -4.79
C THR A 168 1.34 -10.67 -3.91
N MET A 169 0.88 -10.91 -2.69
CA MET A 169 1.38 -12.00 -1.81
C MET A 169 1.10 -13.39 -2.41
N TRP A 170 0.20 -13.49 -3.39
CA TRP A 170 -0.12 -14.72 -4.12
C TRP A 170 0.54 -14.79 -5.51
N ASP A 171 1.55 -13.95 -5.78
CA ASP A 171 2.25 -13.97 -7.07
C ASP A 171 2.95 -15.31 -7.34
N SER A 172 3.02 -15.70 -8.62
CA SER A 172 3.73 -16.87 -9.10
C SER A 172 5.21 -16.94 -8.71
N LYS A 173 5.87 -15.79 -8.49
CA LYS A 173 7.30 -15.71 -8.18
C LYS A 173 7.53 -15.62 -6.68
N PRO A 174 8.31 -16.56 -6.07
CA PRO A 174 8.55 -16.55 -4.63
C PRO A 174 9.21 -15.25 -4.16
N GLU A 175 10.13 -14.68 -4.95
CA GLU A 175 10.82 -13.43 -4.63
C GLU A 175 9.85 -12.24 -4.53
N VAL A 176 8.78 -12.24 -5.34
CA VAL A 176 7.73 -11.21 -5.28
C VAL A 176 6.88 -11.41 -4.02
N ARG A 177 6.51 -12.65 -3.70
CA ARG A 177 5.72 -12.96 -2.49
C ARG A 177 6.45 -12.60 -1.21
N ASP A 178 7.75 -12.90 -1.14
CA ASP A 178 8.59 -12.59 0.01
C ASP A 178 8.69 -11.07 0.21
N GLN A 179 8.92 -10.32 -0.88
CA GLN A 179 8.94 -8.87 -0.83
C GLN A 179 7.56 -8.27 -0.49
N ALA A 180 6.47 -8.83 -1.01
CA ALA A 180 5.11 -8.37 -0.72
C ALA A 180 4.74 -8.61 0.76
N THR A 181 5.10 -9.77 1.30
CA THR A 181 4.91 -10.11 2.72
C THR A 181 5.67 -9.16 3.62
N LYS A 182 6.93 -8.84 3.29
CA LYS A 182 7.70 -7.81 4.00
C LYS A 182 7.00 -6.45 3.94
N THR A 183 6.61 -6.03 2.73
CA THR A 183 6.01 -4.71 2.48
C THR A 183 4.69 -4.53 3.23
N ILE A 184 3.81 -5.54 3.24
CA ILE A 184 2.53 -5.43 3.98
C ILE A 184 2.74 -5.43 5.49
N THR A 185 3.76 -6.13 5.98
CA THR A 185 4.13 -6.13 7.40
C THR A 185 4.61 -4.74 7.82
N ASP A 186 5.47 -4.13 7.01
CA ASP A 186 5.93 -2.75 7.23
C ASP A 186 4.74 -1.78 7.22
N CYS A 187 3.79 -1.95 6.28
CA CYS A 187 2.57 -1.14 6.23
C CYS A 187 1.68 -1.30 7.47
N PHE A 188 1.54 -2.52 8.01
CA PHE A 188 0.74 -2.75 9.23
C PHE A 188 1.41 -2.15 10.46
N ASN A 189 2.74 -2.20 10.54
CA ASN A 189 3.51 -1.61 11.64
C ASN A 189 3.38 -0.09 11.73
N VAL A 190 3.03 0.60 10.63
CA VAL A 190 2.80 2.05 10.60
C VAL A 190 1.61 2.48 11.46
N VAL A 191 0.61 1.62 11.67
CA VAL A 191 -0.61 1.96 12.43
C VAL A 191 -0.30 2.31 13.88
N GLY A 192 0.71 1.66 14.47
CA GLY A 192 1.17 1.98 15.82
C GLY A 192 0.14 1.69 16.93
N ASN A 193 -0.95 0.97 16.63
CA ASN A 193 -1.95 0.59 17.63
C ASN A 193 -1.38 -0.52 18.54
N PRO A 194 -1.13 -0.27 19.84
CA PRO A 194 -0.53 -1.23 20.76
C PRO A 194 -1.30 -2.54 20.89
N ASP A 195 -2.63 -2.49 20.76
CA ASP A 195 -3.50 -3.65 20.89
C ASP A 195 -3.37 -4.60 19.69
N LEU A 196 -2.95 -4.10 18.52
CA LEU A 196 -2.75 -4.90 17.31
C LEU A 196 -1.34 -5.44 17.11
N ILE A 197 -0.32 -4.87 17.76
CA ILE A 197 1.10 -5.21 17.47
C ILE A 197 1.36 -6.72 17.58
N SER A 198 0.83 -7.37 18.63
CA SER A 198 0.98 -8.82 18.83
C SER A 198 0.23 -9.65 17.79
N SER A 199 -0.83 -9.11 17.21
CA SER A 199 -1.67 -9.76 16.21
C SER A 199 -1.17 -9.57 14.77
N ILE A 200 -0.33 -8.56 14.48
CA ILE A 200 0.18 -8.28 13.12
C ILE A 200 0.78 -9.52 12.42
N PRO A 201 1.65 -10.33 13.05
CA PRO A 201 2.21 -11.52 12.40
C PRO A 201 1.14 -12.53 11.98
N TYR A 202 0.10 -12.70 12.81
CA TYR A 202 -1.02 -13.60 12.52
C TYR A 202 -1.92 -13.04 11.42
N LEU A 203 -2.16 -11.74 11.42
CA LEU A 203 -2.94 -11.04 10.39
C LEU A 203 -2.28 -11.17 9.02
N VAL A 204 -0.97 -10.93 8.94
CA VAL A 204 -0.18 -11.12 7.70
C VAL A 204 -0.15 -12.61 7.31
N GLY A 205 0.02 -13.51 8.29
CA GLY A 205 -0.01 -14.96 8.09
C GLY A 205 -1.31 -15.42 7.43
N CYS A 206 -2.47 -14.92 7.89
CA CYS A 206 -3.78 -15.27 7.36
C CYS A 206 -4.00 -14.83 5.91
N ILE A 207 -3.31 -13.79 5.46
CA ILE A 207 -3.34 -13.37 4.06
C ILE A 207 -2.64 -14.41 3.18
N ASN A 208 -1.55 -15.01 3.66
CA ASN A 208 -0.81 -16.07 2.96
C ASN A 208 -1.42 -17.47 3.13
N ARG A 209 -2.08 -17.73 4.27
CA ARG A 209 -2.63 -19.01 4.68
C ARG A 209 -4.08 -18.84 5.13
N PRO A 210 -5.03 -18.89 4.19
CA PRO A 210 -6.42 -18.59 4.46
C PRO A 210 -7.10 -19.57 5.43
N GLU A 211 -6.51 -20.75 5.64
CA GLU A 211 -6.88 -21.76 6.62
C GLU A 211 -6.59 -21.37 8.08
N GLU A 212 -5.60 -20.50 8.31
CA GLU A 212 -5.24 -19.99 9.65
C GLU A 212 -6.19 -18.85 10.11
N ALA A 213 -7.10 -18.40 9.23
CA ALA A 213 -8.02 -17.29 9.50
C ALA A 213 -8.88 -17.52 10.75
N ALA A 214 -9.34 -18.76 10.97
CA ALA A 214 -10.10 -19.11 12.16
C ALA A 214 -9.29 -18.87 13.44
N GLU A 215 -8.05 -19.35 13.48
CA GLU A 215 -7.16 -19.19 14.63
C GLU A 215 -6.82 -17.73 14.89
N CYS A 216 -6.60 -16.93 13.84
CA CYS A 216 -6.38 -15.50 13.98
C CYS A 216 -7.62 -14.77 14.53
N ILE A 217 -8.84 -15.13 14.08
CA ILE A 217 -10.09 -14.60 14.65
C ILE A 217 -10.22 -14.98 16.12
N HIS A 218 -9.91 -16.23 16.47
CA HIS A 218 -9.91 -16.70 17.86
C HIS A 218 -8.96 -15.86 18.74
N GLN A 219 -7.74 -15.61 18.27
CA GLN A 219 -6.77 -14.78 19.00
C GLN A 219 -7.22 -13.32 19.09
N LEU A 220 -7.72 -12.74 17.99
CA LEU A 220 -8.17 -11.35 17.95
C LEU A 220 -9.40 -11.12 18.84
N ALA A 221 -10.26 -12.12 19.00
CA ALA A 221 -11.39 -12.09 19.94
C ALA A 221 -10.94 -12.15 21.41
N ALA A 222 -9.75 -12.68 21.68
CA ALA A 222 -9.15 -12.69 23.02
C ALA A 222 -8.38 -11.40 23.33
N THR A 223 -8.06 -10.59 22.31
CA THR A 223 -7.41 -9.29 22.48
C THR A 223 -8.38 -8.28 23.11
N THR A 224 -7.94 -7.63 24.18
CA THR A 224 -8.69 -6.51 24.79
C THR A 224 -8.25 -5.23 24.12
N PHE A 225 -9.13 -4.61 23.33
CA PHE A 225 -8.89 -3.29 22.73
C PHE A 225 -9.08 -2.21 23.80
N VAL A 226 -7.99 -1.57 24.20
CA VAL A 226 -7.98 -0.49 25.19
C VAL A 226 -7.92 0.87 24.50
N THR A 227 -7.23 0.93 23.36
CA THR A 227 -7.10 2.12 22.54
C THR A 227 -8.29 2.28 21.60
N THR A 228 -8.63 3.54 21.30
CA THR A 228 -9.66 3.85 20.31
C THR A 228 -9.22 3.33 18.94
N VAL A 229 -10.11 2.59 18.29
CA VAL A 229 -9.83 2.01 16.98
C VAL A 229 -10.07 3.06 15.91
N GLU A 230 -8.99 3.48 15.26
CA GLU A 230 -9.02 4.47 14.17
C GLU A 230 -9.16 3.79 12.80
N GLU A 231 -9.48 4.58 11.77
CA GLU A 231 -9.59 4.16 10.35
C GLU A 231 -8.47 3.19 9.87
N PRO A 232 -7.16 3.44 10.10
CA PRO A 232 -6.11 2.52 9.67
C PRO A 232 -6.14 1.16 10.37
N THR A 233 -6.60 1.10 11.63
CA THR A 233 -6.77 -0.15 12.39
C THR A 233 -7.94 -0.95 11.79
N LEU A 234 -9.04 -0.28 11.45
CA LEU A 234 -10.18 -0.88 10.75
C LEU A 234 -9.80 -1.39 9.36
N ALA A 235 -8.98 -0.65 8.60
CA ALA A 235 -8.54 -1.08 7.27
C ALA A 235 -7.83 -2.45 7.30
N ILE A 236 -7.09 -2.75 8.37
CA ILE A 236 -6.43 -4.04 8.61
C ILE A 236 -7.43 -5.11 9.05
N MET A 237 -8.33 -4.78 9.99
CA MET A 237 -9.25 -5.75 10.58
C MET A 237 -10.39 -6.15 9.65
N CYS A 238 -10.96 -5.21 8.90
CA CYS A 238 -12.17 -5.43 8.10
C CYS A 238 -12.05 -6.60 7.09
N PRO A 239 -10.96 -6.77 6.32
CA PRO A 239 -10.81 -7.93 5.45
C PRO A 239 -10.92 -9.27 6.18
N LEU A 240 -10.33 -9.37 7.38
CA LEU A 240 -10.41 -10.58 8.21
C LEU A 240 -11.83 -10.80 8.74
N LEU A 241 -12.49 -9.76 9.24
CA LEU A 241 -13.86 -9.86 9.76
C LEU A 241 -14.85 -10.27 8.68
N VAL A 242 -14.77 -9.66 7.49
CA VAL A 242 -15.63 -10.04 6.35
C VAL A 242 -15.41 -11.50 5.96
N ARG A 243 -14.15 -11.96 5.95
CA ARG A 243 -13.84 -13.37 5.72
C ARG A 243 -14.42 -14.29 6.80
N GLY A 244 -14.26 -13.92 8.06
CA GLY A 244 -14.77 -14.71 9.19
C GLY A 244 -16.28 -14.80 9.25
N LEU A 245 -17.01 -13.76 8.81
CA LEU A 245 -18.48 -13.84 8.67
C LEU A 245 -18.91 -14.79 7.55
N ALA A 246 -18.12 -14.88 6.48
CA ALA A 246 -18.37 -15.79 5.37
C ALA A 246 -18.06 -17.27 5.71
N GLU A 247 -17.40 -17.56 6.83
CA GLU A 247 -17.16 -18.92 7.29
C GLU A 247 -18.47 -19.63 7.64
N ARG A 248 -18.52 -20.95 7.40
CA ARG A 248 -19.73 -21.76 7.67
C ARG A 248 -19.91 -22.10 9.15
N THR A 249 -18.86 -21.92 9.95
CA THR A 249 -18.83 -22.34 11.35
C THR A 249 -19.44 -21.26 12.24
N PRO A 250 -20.58 -21.51 12.92
CA PRO A 250 -21.27 -20.48 13.70
C PRO A 250 -20.46 -19.89 14.86
N SER A 251 -19.54 -20.66 15.44
CA SER A 251 -18.67 -20.17 16.52
C SER A 251 -17.69 -19.09 16.06
N ILE A 252 -17.18 -19.20 14.81
CA ILE A 252 -16.28 -18.22 14.20
C ILE A 252 -17.06 -16.94 13.90
N GLN A 253 -18.26 -17.07 13.31
CA GLN A 253 -19.15 -15.95 13.04
C GLN A 253 -19.49 -15.19 14.35
N HIS A 254 -19.78 -15.92 15.43
CA HIS A 254 -20.04 -15.32 16.74
C HIS A 254 -18.83 -14.55 17.29
N GLN A 255 -17.61 -15.05 17.10
CA GLN A 255 -16.39 -14.34 17.52
C GLN A 255 -16.13 -13.08 16.71
N VAL A 256 -16.42 -13.11 15.41
CA VAL A 256 -16.34 -11.90 14.58
C VAL A 256 -17.33 -10.84 15.08
N VAL A 257 -18.55 -11.23 15.47
CA VAL A 257 -19.52 -10.32 16.07
C VAL A 257 -19.03 -9.74 17.40
N ILE A 258 -18.38 -10.56 18.24
CA ILE A 258 -17.76 -10.08 19.49
C ILE A 258 -16.69 -9.02 19.19
N ILE A 259 -15.78 -9.28 18.24
CA ILE A 259 -14.74 -8.33 17.85
C ILE A 259 -15.36 -7.03 17.29
N ALA A 260 -16.40 -7.14 16.46
CA ALA A 260 -17.10 -5.97 15.93
C ALA A 260 -17.74 -5.12 17.03
N TYR A 261 -18.29 -5.76 18.07
CA TYR A 261 -18.92 -5.10 19.21
C TYR A 261 -17.90 -4.40 20.13
N THR A 262 -16.70 -4.96 20.30
CA THR A 262 -15.65 -4.38 21.15
C THR A 262 -14.94 -3.18 20.50
N VAL A 263 -14.94 -3.11 19.17
CA VAL A 263 -14.15 -2.14 18.39
C VAL A 263 -14.89 -0.83 18.13
N SER A 264 -16.10 -0.88 17.55
CA SER A 264 -16.93 0.30 17.22
C SER A 264 -18.24 -0.18 16.58
N ALA A 265 -19.32 -0.27 17.36
CA ALA A 265 -20.59 -0.82 16.89
C ALA A 265 -21.21 -0.03 15.71
N THR A 266 -20.93 1.28 15.60
CA THR A 266 -21.53 2.18 14.61
C THR A 266 -20.78 2.21 13.28
N GLU A 267 -19.44 2.19 13.28
CA GLU A 267 -18.65 2.32 12.05
C GLU A 267 -18.48 0.97 11.35
N VAL A 268 -18.38 -0.12 12.13
CA VAL A 268 -18.34 -1.48 11.58
C VAL A 268 -19.66 -1.83 10.90
N LEU A 269 -20.81 -1.33 11.41
CA LEU A 269 -22.11 -1.52 10.78
C LEU A 269 -22.18 -0.89 9.37
N GLU A 270 -21.62 0.30 9.18
CA GLU A 270 -21.59 0.98 7.87
C GLU A 270 -20.67 0.25 6.87
N VAL A 271 -19.52 -0.25 7.32
CA VAL A 271 -18.62 -1.06 6.49
C VAL A 271 -19.23 -2.42 6.14
N LEU A 272 -19.96 -3.03 7.07
CA LEU A 272 -20.72 -4.26 6.85
C LEU A 272 -21.86 -4.03 5.84
N LYS A 273 -22.62 -2.92 5.94
CA LYS A 273 -23.64 -2.53 4.95
C LYS A 273 -23.07 -2.34 3.54
N ALA A 274 -21.86 -1.78 3.44
CA ALA A 274 -21.21 -1.50 2.15
C ALA A 274 -20.63 -2.74 1.45
N LYS A 275 -20.30 -3.82 2.18
CA LYS A 275 -19.59 -5.00 1.63
C LYS A 275 -20.31 -6.34 1.79
N ALA A 276 -21.37 -6.43 2.60
CA ALA A 276 -22.16 -7.64 2.74
C ALA A 276 -23.14 -7.80 1.58
N ALA A 277 -22.67 -8.36 0.46
CA ALA A 277 -23.55 -8.99 -0.51
C ALA A 277 -24.07 -10.32 0.08
N PHE A 278 -25.01 -10.26 1.02
CA PHE A 278 -25.68 -11.45 1.53
C PHE A 278 -27.16 -11.41 1.20
N VAL A 279 -27.52 -12.35 0.32
CA VAL A 279 -28.85 -12.97 0.14
C VAL A 279 -29.94 -12.03 -0.39
N LYS A 280 -30.44 -12.35 -1.58
CA LYS A 280 -31.55 -11.70 -2.31
C LYS A 280 -32.34 -10.68 -1.49
N GLU A 281 -32.23 -9.40 -1.87
CA GLU A 281 -33.13 -8.34 -1.43
C GLU A 281 -34.58 -8.72 -1.75
N ASP A 282 -35.35 -9.11 -0.75
CA ASP A 282 -36.77 -8.82 -0.73
C ASP A 282 -37.03 -7.66 0.22
N ALA A 283 -38.05 -6.85 -0.09
CA ALA A 283 -38.39 -5.65 0.66
C ALA A 283 -38.74 -5.95 2.13
N PHE A 284 -39.02 -7.20 2.45
CA PHE A 284 -39.32 -7.68 3.78
C PHE A 284 -38.05 -7.84 4.63
N SER A 285 -36.98 -8.43 4.09
CA SER A 285 -35.70 -8.63 4.79
C SER A 285 -35.01 -7.31 5.12
N ALA A 286 -35.07 -6.33 4.21
CA ALA A 286 -34.52 -4.99 4.41
C ALA A 286 -35.27 -4.23 5.52
N ALA A 287 -36.60 -4.33 5.56
CA ALA A 287 -37.42 -3.71 6.60
C ALA A 287 -37.22 -4.39 7.96
N LEU A 288 -37.08 -5.72 7.97
CA LEU A 288 -36.82 -6.51 9.18
C LEU A 288 -35.45 -6.17 9.79
N LEU A 289 -34.40 -6.05 8.97
CA LEU A 289 -33.06 -5.67 9.44
C LEU A 289 -33.01 -4.22 9.95
N ALA A 290 -33.69 -3.28 9.27
CA ALA A 290 -33.81 -1.90 9.74
C ALA A 290 -34.58 -1.83 11.08
N TYR A 291 -35.63 -2.62 11.23
CA TYR A 291 -36.44 -2.68 12.44
C TYR A 291 -35.69 -3.30 13.62
N VAL A 292 -34.99 -4.42 13.41
CA VAL A 292 -34.13 -5.06 14.42
C VAL A 292 -32.98 -4.14 14.82
N SER A 293 -32.38 -3.41 13.87
CA SER A 293 -31.36 -2.40 14.16
C SER A 293 -31.89 -1.24 15.03
N THR A 294 -33.16 -0.86 14.86
CA THR A 294 -33.79 0.23 15.63
C THR A 294 -34.12 -0.24 17.05
N LEU A 295 -34.64 -1.46 17.21
CA LEU A 295 -34.89 -2.08 18.52
C LEU A 295 -33.62 -2.24 19.34
N CYS A 296 -32.52 -2.66 18.71
CA CYS A 296 -31.21 -2.74 19.35
C CYS A 296 -30.71 -1.35 19.79
N ALA A 297 -30.93 -0.31 18.99
CA ALA A 297 -30.55 1.06 19.35
C ALA A 297 -31.35 1.59 20.56
N GLU A 298 -32.63 1.28 20.68
CA GLU A 298 -33.47 1.67 21.83
C GLU A 298 -33.09 0.95 23.13
N LEU A 299 -32.75 -0.34 23.06
CA LEU A 299 -32.26 -1.10 24.22
C LEU A 299 -30.91 -0.58 24.72
N ILE A 300 -30.03 -0.16 23.80
CA ILE A 300 -28.75 0.47 24.13
C ILE A 300 -28.97 1.86 24.76
N ALA A 301 -29.88 2.67 24.20
CA ALA A 301 -30.21 3.99 24.73
C ALA A 301 -30.82 3.92 26.15
N SER A 302 -31.60 2.88 26.43
CA SER A 302 -32.18 2.62 27.76
C SER A 302 -31.21 1.96 28.75
N ARG A 303 -29.97 1.67 28.34
CA ARG A 303 -28.93 0.98 29.15
C ARG A 303 -29.42 -0.35 29.75
N ASN A 304 -30.36 -1.01 29.09
CA ASN A 304 -30.82 -2.31 29.54
C ASN A 304 -29.90 -3.37 28.93
N PHE A 305 -29.15 -4.09 29.76
CA PHE A 305 -28.19 -5.11 29.34
C PHE A 305 -28.59 -6.52 29.81
N GLU A 306 -29.83 -6.68 30.27
CA GLU A 306 -30.31 -7.98 30.72
C GLU A 306 -30.55 -8.92 29.54
N LYS A 307 -29.85 -10.06 29.54
CA LYS A 307 -29.87 -11.05 28.46
C LYS A 307 -31.30 -11.47 28.04
N ASP A 308 -32.21 -11.59 29.00
CA ASP A 308 -33.58 -12.03 28.74
C ASP A 308 -34.42 -10.96 28.01
N ALA A 309 -34.16 -9.67 28.27
CA ALA A 309 -34.80 -8.56 27.57
C ALA A 309 -34.35 -8.47 26.10
N TRP A 310 -33.07 -8.76 25.84
CA TRP A 310 -32.51 -8.82 24.49
C TRP A 310 -33.03 -10.02 23.70
N VAL A 311 -33.06 -11.19 24.35
CA VAL A 311 -33.61 -12.42 23.75
C VAL A 311 -35.07 -12.23 23.39
N ALA A 312 -35.89 -11.69 24.30
CA ALA A 312 -37.31 -11.43 24.04
C ALA A 312 -37.55 -10.39 22.93
N SER A 313 -36.66 -9.41 22.77
CA SER A 313 -36.84 -8.32 21.80
C SER A 313 -36.34 -8.64 20.39
N ILE A 314 -35.35 -9.52 20.27
CA ILE A 314 -34.63 -9.78 19.01
C ILE A 314 -35.01 -11.14 18.42
N VAL A 315 -35.11 -12.19 19.25
CA VAL A 315 -35.29 -13.57 18.78
C VAL A 315 -36.61 -13.82 18.03
N PRO A 316 -37.76 -13.19 18.37
CA PRO A 316 -38.98 -13.34 17.59
C PRO A 316 -38.87 -12.89 16.13
N TYR A 317 -37.87 -12.05 15.82
CA TYR A 317 -37.63 -11.49 14.49
C TYR A 317 -36.46 -12.14 13.76
N LEU A 318 -35.64 -12.93 14.47
CA LEU A 318 -34.57 -13.74 13.88
C LEU A 318 -35.04 -15.17 13.53
N ALA A 319 -36.22 -15.56 14.00
CA ALA A 319 -36.82 -16.87 13.74
C ALA A 319 -38.06 -16.73 12.84
N VAL A 320 -37.88 -16.38 11.58
CA VAL A 320 -38.88 -16.65 10.54
C VAL A 320 -38.17 -17.26 9.32
N VAL A 321 -38.21 -18.60 9.31
CA VAL A 321 -37.88 -19.60 8.27
C VAL A 321 -36.41 -19.74 7.85
#